data_AF-A0A7V8SKR2-F1
#
_entry.id   AF-A0A7V8SKR2-F1
#
_cell.length_a   1.000
_cell.length_b   1.000
_cell.length_c   1.000
_cell.angle_alpha   90.00
_cell.angle_beta   90.00
_cell.angle_gamma   90.00
#
_symmetry.space_group_name_H-M   'P 1'
#
loop_
_entity.id
_entity.type
_entity.pdbx_description
1 polymer ?
#
loop_
_entity_poly.entity_id
_entity_poly.type
_entity_poly.pdbx_seq_one_letter_code
_entity_poly.pdbx_strand_id
1 'polypeptide(L)' 'MQKCYSKEFKKTLIAFYHSGQSVTQLSKEYDVAPATIYKWIDLYSKSNESSVS' A
#
# COMPACT_ATOMS: atom_id res chain seq x y z
N MET A 1 8.95 11.29 15.04
CA MET A 1 9.20 11.55 13.61
C MET A 1 8.20 10.73 12.81
N GLN A 2 7.16 11.34 12.23
CA GLN A 2 6.20 10.59 11.39
C GLN A 2 6.90 10.22 10.09
N LYS A 3 7.01 8.91 9.78
CA LYS A 3 7.47 8.45 8.47
C LYS A 3 6.39 8.85 7.44
N CYS A 4 6.60 9.95 6.72
CA CYS A 4 5.74 10.38 5.62
C CYS A 4 6.07 9.56 4.38
N TYR A 5 5.31 8.50 4.13
CA TYR A 5 5.44 7.71 2.91
C TYR A 5 4.79 8.44 1.72
N SER A 6 5.55 8.66 0.66
CA SER A 6 5.08 9.26 -0.59
C SER A 6 3.97 8.42 -1.22
N LYS A 7 3.07 9.06 -1.98
CA LYS A 7 1.97 8.37 -2.68
C LYS A 7 2.49 7.30 -3.65
N GLU A 8 3.61 7.57 -4.32
CA GLU A 8 4.28 6.62 -5.22
C GLU A 8 4.73 5.36 -4.48
N PHE A 9 5.41 5.54 -3.33
CA PHE A 9 5.86 4.42 -2.50
C PHE A 9 4.69 3.51 -2.06
N LYS A 10 3.57 4.11 -1.64
CA LYS A 10 2.36 3.36 -1.28
C LYS A 10 1.81 2.59 -2.47
N LYS A 11 1.74 3.22 -3.66
CA LYS A 11 1.30 2.56 -4.89
C LYS A 11 2.22 1.40 -5.27
N THR A 12 3.53 1.54 -5.12
CA THR A 12 4.50 0.47 -5.41
C THR A 12 4.25 -0.76 -4.53
N LEU A 13 4.07 -0.57 -3.22
CA LEU A 13 3.75 -1.66 -2.29
C LEU A 13 2.42 -2.36 -2.62
N ILE A 14 1.41 -1.57 -2.99
CA ILE A 14 0.12 -2.12 -3.44
C ILE A 14 0.32 -2.90 -4.75
N ALA A 15 1.05 -2.37 -5.73
CA ALA A 15 1.32 -3.07 -6.99
C ALA A 15 2.02 -4.41 -6.78
N PHE A 16 3.01 -4.46 -5.87
CA PHE A 16 3.66 -5.72 -5.49
C PHE A 16 2.71 -6.71 -4.85
N TYR A 17 1.82 -6.25 -3.96
CA TYR A 17 0.78 -7.09 -3.39
C TYR A 17 -0.15 -7.66 -4.48
N HIS A 18 -0.60 -6.83 -5.43
CA HIS A 18 -1.40 -7.28 -6.57
C HIS A 18 -0.64 -8.21 -7.52
N SER A 19 0.69 -8.11 -7.58
CA SER A 19 1.56 -9.03 -8.32
C SER A 19 1.73 -10.40 -7.62
N GLY A 20 1.19 -10.58 -6.42
CA GLY A 20 1.25 -11.83 -5.66
C GLY A 20 2.26 -11.84 -4.51
N GLN A 21 2.94 -10.73 -4.21
CA GLN A 21 3.80 -10.67 -3.02
C GLN A 21 2.99 -10.62 -1.73
N SER A 22 3.46 -11.34 -0.72
CA SER A 22 2.83 -11.35 0.60
C SER A 22 3.13 -10.06 1.39
N VAL A 23 2.11 -9.52 2.05
CA VAL A 23 2.24 -8.33 2.91
C VAL A 23 3.34 -8.50 3.98
N THR A 24 3.49 -9.69 4.55
CA THR A 24 4.53 -10.00 5.53
C THR A 24 5.94 -9.88 4.97
N GLN A 25 6.14 -10.21 3.69
CA GLN A 25 7.43 -10.10 3.02
C GLN A 25 7.75 -8.63 2.71
N LEU A 26 6.78 -7.92 2.12
CA LEU A 26 6.88 -6.47 1.89
C LEU A 26 7.12 -5.70 3.19
N SER A 27 6.47 -6.12 4.28
CA SER A 27 6.64 -5.52 5.60
C SER A 27 8.08 -5.62 6.10
N LYS A 28 8.71 -6.80 5.94
CA LYS A 28 10.10 -7.04 6.34
C LYS A 28 11.10 -6.34 5.43
N GLU A 29 10.87 -6.38 4.11
CA GLU A 29 11.77 -5.82 3.11
C GLU A 29 11.82 -4.29 3.15
N TYR A 30 10.67 -3.65 3.38
CA TYR A 30 10.53 -2.19 3.35
C TYR A 30 10.43 -1.55 4.75
N ASP A 31 10.57 -2.34 5.82
CA ASP A 31 10.38 -1.89 7.21
C ASP A 31 9.05 -1.12 7.40
N VAL A 32 7.97 -1.69 6.86
CA VAL A 32 6.61 -1.14 6.95
C VAL A 32 5.76 -2.09 7.75
N ALA A 33 5.01 -1.59 8.73
CA ALA A 33 4.08 -2.43 9.47
C ALA A 33 3.03 -3.05 8.52
N PRO A 34 2.72 -4.35 8.65
CA PRO A 34 1.77 -5.01 7.75
C PRO A 34 0.38 -4.38 7.84
N ALA A 35 -0.03 -3.93 9.03
CA ALA A 35 -1.26 -3.18 9.26
C ALA A 35 -1.33 -1.88 8.42
N THR A 36 -0.19 -1.20 8.23
CA THR A 36 -0.10 0.01 7.41
C THR A 36 -0.31 -0.30 5.93
N ILE A 37 0.26 -1.41 5.44
CA ILE A 37 0.10 -1.87 4.05
C ILE A 37 -1.37 -2.22 3.78
N TYR A 38 -2.02 -3.00 4.65
CA TYR A 38 -3.46 -3.29 4.53
C TYR A 38 -4.32 -2.03 4.50
N LYS A 39 -3.98 -1.04 5.35
CA LYS A 39 -4.69 0.24 5.39
C LYS A 39 -4.54 1.00 4.07
N TRP A 40 -3.37 0.94 3.42
CA TRP A 40 -3.19 1.53 2.09
C TRP A 40 -3.95 0.78 1.00
N ILE A 41 -3.98 -0.55 1.04
CA ILE A 41 -4.77 -1.36 0.09
C ILE A 41 -6.26 -0.97 0.18
N ASP A 42 -6.84 -0.88 1.39
CA ASP A 42 -8.23 -0.46 1.58
C ASP A 42 -8.49 0.97 1.09
N LEU A 43 -7.61 1.92 1.45
CA LEU A 43 -7.73 3.32 1.06
C LEU A 43 -7.66 3.51 -0.47
N TYR A 44 -6.75 2.81 -1.14
CA TYR A 44 -6.59 2.92 -2.59
C TYR A 44 -7.64 2.11 -3.36
N SER A 45 -8.17 1.03 -2.80
CA SER A 45 -9.31 0.30 -3.37
C SER A 45 -10.54 1.20 -3.44
N LYS A 46 -10.85 1.95 -2.38
CA LYS A 46 -11.99 2.89 -2.36
C LYS A 46 -11.76 4.14 -3.20
N SER A 47 -10.52 4.61 -3.31
CA SER A 47 -10.22 5.86 -4.02
C SER A 47 -10.25 5.76 -5.55
N ASN A 48 -10.30 4.56 -6.13
CA ASN A 48 -10.41 4.39 -7.60
C ASN A 48 -11.85 4.52 -8.12
N GLU A 49 -12.86 4.58 -7.25
CA GLU A 49 -14.29 4.63 -7.63
C GLU A 49 -14.89 6.06 -7.68
N SER A 50 -14.10 7.11 -7.45
CA SER A 50 -14.61 8.51 -7.51
C SER A 50 -14.25 9.28 -8.78
N SER A 51 -13.91 8.60 -9.87
CA SER A 51 -13.79 9.24 -11.20
C SER A 51 -14.37 8.34 -12.28
N VAL A 52 -15.65 7.97 -12.13
CA VAL A 52 -16.53 7.73 -13.28
C VAL A 52 -17.76 8.58 -13.06
N SER A 53 -17.76 9.77 -13.64
CA SER A 53 -18.94 10.61 -13.89
C SER A 53 -18.72 11.32 -15.21
#